data_AF-A0A1S2QJ41-F1
#
_entry.id   AF-A0A1S2QJ41-F1
#
_cell.length_a   1.000
_cell.length_b   1.000
_cell.length_c   1.000
_cell.angle_alpha   90.00
_cell.angle_beta   90.00
_cell.angle_gamma   90.00
#
_symmetry.space_group_name_H-M   'P 1'
#
loop_
_entity.id
_entity.type
_entity.pdbx_description
1 polymer ?
#
loop_
_entity_poly.entity_id
_entity_poly.type
_entity_poly.pdbx_seq_one_letter_code
_entity_poly.pdbx_strand_id
1 'polypeptide(L)' 'MNWNWNETAINLPYTFDNLKEFLNNICNKKNNFSQYEFVKWCDNLTMTLDDDDDLSEMDELAFCLHEI' A
#
# COMPACT_ATOMS: atom_id res chain seq x y z
N MET A 1 -13.32 -3.43 16.25
CA MET A 1 -12.42 -4.60 16.39
C MET A 1 -11.11 -4.10 16.99
N ASN A 2 -10.43 -4.88 17.84
CA ASN A 2 -9.08 -4.53 18.29
C ASN A 2 -8.12 -5.08 17.22
N TRP A 3 -7.93 -4.30 16.15
CA TRP A 3 -7.21 -4.75 14.97
C TRP A 3 -5.71 -4.88 15.29
N ASN A 4 -5.16 -6.07 15.03
CA ASN A 4 -3.75 -6.34 15.22
C ASN A 4 -3.00 -5.88 13.97
N TRP A 5 -2.49 -4.65 13.99
CA TRP A 5 -1.58 -4.16 12.96
C TRP A 5 -0.45 -5.17 12.78
N ASN A 6 -0.27 -5.66 11.55
CA ASN A 6 0.89 -6.51 11.28
C ASN A 6 2.11 -5.60 11.33
N GLU A 7 2.95 -5.74 12.37
CA GLU A 7 4.21 -5.00 12.42
C GLU A 7 5.01 -5.27 11.13
N THR A 8 5.28 -4.18 10.41
CA THR A 8 6.12 -4.17 9.22
C THR A 8 7.36 -3.32 9.47
N ALA A 9 8.48 -3.73 8.87
CA ALA A 9 9.72 -2.97 8.83
C ALA A 9 9.63 -1.72 7.93
N ILE A 10 8.56 -1.59 7.15
CA ILE A 10 8.31 -0.43 6.30
C ILE A 10 7.72 0.70 7.14
N ASN A 11 8.56 1.66 7.51
CA ASN A 11 8.17 2.85 8.26
C ASN A 11 7.80 4.01 7.32
N LEU A 12 6.77 3.81 6.48
CA LEU A 12 6.18 4.86 5.65
C LEU A 12 4.70 5.03 5.99
N PRO A 13 4.17 6.28 5.96
CA PRO A 13 2.74 6.53 6.10
C PRO A 13 1.91 5.74 5.10
N TYR A 14 0.78 5.20 5.53
CA TYR A 14 -0.16 4.49 4.67
C TYR A 14 -0.89 5.48 3.75
N THR A 15 -0.31 5.72 2.57
CA THR A 15 -0.86 6.64 1.56
C THR A 15 -0.70 6.04 0.17
N PHE A 16 -1.54 6.48 -0.77
CA PHE A 16 -1.48 6.03 -2.16
C PHE A 16 -0.19 6.44 -2.88
N ASP A 17 0.34 7.63 -2.61
CA ASP A 17 1.60 8.08 -3.20
C ASP A 17 2.75 7.15 -2.80
N ASN A 18 2.80 6.72 -1.54
CA ASN A 18 3.79 5.75 -1.07
C ASN A 18 3.60 4.37 -1.72
N LEU A 19 2.35 3.93 -1.94
CA LEU A 19 2.08 2.69 -2.68
C LEU A 19 2.58 2.78 -4.13
N LYS A 20 2.28 3.88 -4.83
CA LYS A 20 2.77 4.13 -6.20
C LYS A 20 4.30 4.12 -6.24
N GLU A 21 4.97 4.78 -5.30
CA GLU A 21 6.43 4.77 -5.21
C GLU A 21 6.98 3.36 -4.96
N PHE A 22 6.36 2.56 -4.07
CA PHE A 22 6.76 1.18 -3.85
C PHE A 22 6.64 0.31 -5.09
N LEU A 23 5.50 0.37 -5.78
CA LEU A 23 5.30 -0.38 -7.02
C LEU A 23 6.33 0.03 -8.08
N ASN A 24 6.58 1.32 -8.24
CA ASN A 24 7.62 1.82 -9.12
C ASN A 24 9.01 1.29 -8.74
N ASN A 25 9.34 1.25 -7.44
CA ASN A 25 10.62 0.71 -6.96
C ASN A 25 10.72 -0.80 -7.19
N ILE A 26 9.63 -1.55 -7.05
CA ILE A 26 9.58 -2.99 -7.36
C ILE A 26 9.79 -3.22 -8.86
N CYS A 27 9.05 -2.52 -9.72
CA CYS A 27 9.19 -2.60 -11.17
C CYS A 27 10.61 -2.27 -11.65
N ASN A 28 11.24 -1.26 -11.03
CA ASN A 28 12.61 -0.86 -11.34
C ASN A 28 13.69 -1.70 -10.64
N LYS A 29 13.31 -2.77 -9.91
CA LYS A 29 14.22 -3.62 -9.12
C LYS A 29 15.10 -2.84 -8.12
N LYS A 30 14.57 -1.73 -7.60
CA LYS A 30 15.18 -0.85 -6.59
C LYS A 30 14.60 -1.07 -5.19
N ASN A 31 13.63 -1.96 -5.05
CA ASN A 31 13.01 -2.24 -3.76
C ASN A 31 13.98 -2.95 -2.82
N ASN A 32 14.19 -2.35 -1.63
CA ASN A 32 15.05 -2.89 -0.58
C ASN A 32 14.30 -3.73 0.45
N PHE A 33 12.97 -3.79 0.36
CA PHE A 33 12.15 -4.59 1.26
C PHE A 33 11.86 -5.97 0.67
N SER A 34 11.67 -6.97 1.54
CA SER A 34 11.19 -8.27 1.09
C SER A 34 9.75 -8.15 0.57
N GLN A 35 9.36 -9.07 -0.32
CA GLN A 35 7.96 -9.16 -0.76
C GLN A 35 7.00 -9.36 0.42
N TYR A 36 7.44 -10.10 1.45
CA TYR A 36 6.66 -10.33 2.66
C TYR A 36 6.39 -9.03 3.44
N GLU A 37 7.41 -8.18 3.58
CA GLU A 37 7.24 -6.88 4.25
C GLU A 37 6.37 -5.92 3.43
N PHE A 38 6.48 -5.95 2.10
CA PHE A 38 5.60 -5.18 1.23
C PHE A 38 4.14 -5.62 1.35
N VAL A 39 3.87 -6.93 1.34
CA VAL A 39 2.50 -7.46 1.49
C VAL A 39 1.88 -7.04 2.83
N LYS A 40 2.62 -7.16 3.95
CA LYS A 40 2.13 -6.68 5.25
C LYS A 40 1.79 -5.19 5.25
N TRP A 41 2.62 -4.37 4.62
CA TRP A 41 2.37 -2.93 4.54
C TRP A 41 1.11 -2.64 3.72
N CYS A 42 0.86 -3.38 2.64
CA CYS A 42 -0.40 -3.29 1.87
C CYS A 42 -1.62 -3.75 2.68
N ASP A 43 -1.50 -4.81 3.48
CA ASP A 43 -2.58 -5.24 4.39
C ASP A 43 -2.94 -4.12 5.37
N ASN A 44 -1.93 -3.47 5.97
CA ASN A 44 -2.13 -2.33 6.86
C ASN A 44 -2.71 -1.10 6.14
N LEU A 45 -2.25 -0.80 4.92
CA LEU A 45 -2.84 0.26 4.10
C LEU A 45 -4.33 0.01 3.86
N THR A 46 -4.69 -1.22 3.50
CA THR A 46 -6.10 -1.61 3.25
C THR A 46 -6.94 -1.42 4.51
N MET A 47 -6.44 -1.85 5.67
CA MET A 47 -7.13 -1.62 6.96
C MET A 47 -7.30 -0.13 7.29
N THR A 48 -6.31 0.70 6.97
CA THR A 48 -6.39 2.15 7.19
C THR A 48 -7.49 2.78 6.34
N LEU A 49 -7.61 2.33 5.09
CA LEU A 49 -8.63 2.81 4.14
C LEU A 49 -10.02 2.25 4.43
N ASP A 50 -10.14 1.05 4.99
CA ASP A 50 -11.45 0.51 5.43
C ASP A 50 -12.01 1.27 6.64
N ASP A 51 -11.15 1.86 7.47
CA ASP A 51 -11.54 2.71 8.61
C ASP A 51 -11.85 4.17 8.18
N ASP A 52 -11.32 4.63 7.03
CA ASP A 52 -11.58 5.94 6.43
C ASP A 52 -12.60 5.80 5.27
N ASP A 53 -13.88 6.17 5.47
CA ASP A 53 -14.99 6.12 4.49
C ASP A 53 -14.75 6.86 3.14
N ASP A 54 -13.58 7.49 2.94
CA ASP A 54 -13.24 8.31 1.77
C ASP A 54 -12.55 7.48 0.67
N LEU A 55 -13.30 6.54 0.10
CA LEU A 55 -12.89 5.66 -1.01
C LEU A 55 -12.67 6.40 -2.35
N SER A 56 -12.75 7.74 -2.37
CA SER A 56 -12.62 8.54 -3.59
C SER A 56 -11.23 8.41 -4.24
N GLU A 57 -10.18 8.16 -3.46
CA GLU A 57 -8.82 7.92 -3.96
C GLU A 57 -8.61 6.49 -4.52
N MET A 58 -9.47 5.51 -4.18
CA MET A 58 -9.39 4.14 -4.72
C MET A 58 -9.82 4.04 -6.18
N ASP A 59 -10.77 4.88 -6.62
CA ASP A 59 -11.24 4.94 -8.01
C ASP A 59 -10.11 5.33 -8.99
N GLU A 60 -9.16 6.17 -8.56
CA GLU A 60 -7.98 6.53 -9.36
C GLU A 60 -7.04 5.34 -9.56
N LEU A 61 -6.96 4.42 -8.59
CA LEU A 61 -6.06 3.27 -8.64
C LEU A 61 -6.63 2.14 -9.51
N ALA A 62 -7.95 1.97 -9.52
CA ALA A 62 -8.63 1.10 -10.48
C ALA A 62 -8.36 1.54 -11.93
N PHE A 63 -8.28 2.85 -12.17
CA PHE A 63 -7.86 3.42 -13.46
C PHE A 63 -6.39 3.10 -13.78
N CYS A 64 -5.46 3.34 -12.85
CA CYS A 64 -4.04 3.09 -13.09
C CYS A 64 -3.70 1.61 -13.36
N LEU A 65 -4.43 0.67 -12.74
CA LEU A 65 -4.23 -0.78 -12.99
C LEU A 65 -4.84 -1.26 -14.31
N HIS A 66 -5.76 -0.51 -14.91
CA HIS A 66 -6.36 -0.86 -16.21
C HIS A 66 -5.48 -0.49 -17.40
N GLU A 67 -4.46 0.37 -17.19
CA GLU A 67 -3.55 0.87 -18.23
C GLU A 67 -2.16 0.19 -18.25
N ILE A 68 -1.97 -0.90 -17.48
CA ILE A 68 -0.76 -1.74 -17.46
C ILE A 68 -1.01 -3.03 -18.24
#